data_AF-A0A0A8WVJ1-F1
#
_entry.id   AF-A0A0A8WVJ1-F1
#
_cell.length_a   1.000
_cell.length_b   1.000
_cell.length_c   1.000
_cell.angle_alpha   90.00
_cell.angle_beta   90.00
_cell.angle_gamma   90.00
#
_symmetry.space_group_name_H-M   'P 1'
#
loop_
_entity.id
_entity.type
_entity.pdbx_description
1 polymer ?
#
loop_
_entity_poly.entity_id
_entity_poly.type
_entity_poly.pdbx_seq_one_letter_code
_entity_poly.pdbx_strand_id
1 'polypeptide(L)'
;MNRLSLNETALFLIRVVCAICLFILAPVKGFALGAGDNGISSPSPAEVKRLGENIYRDGLLPDGSPLQGYVRGDVRIDSTVFSCSNCHTRSGLGSVEGQITSPPVNGATLFAPRYLFKDQIKNVISKKRGVTRPATPIRSAYSDESLANAIRYGVNPDGRELSPIMPRYMIEDNDMHILGSYLKQLSSTFSPGVTETTVNFATIVTDDVTPEDRQALLASLETLVTINRQTKTQKKLPQFAKMFRMLDAAFFRDINIATWELKGAPETWRAQLEEYNRKDPVFAILGGISGQEWQPVHDFCEERQIPCLFPITDLPVISETSWYTFYASKGYYQEGETAARFLAGTTGKNGAKVLQIVQPSRESSAFSAGFNDAWKSAGNGTVDTVTLPPDKQLLPDTLRGLIQQYRPTAVVIWSGPEVVNLLSSIDEGGVRA
;
A
#
# COMPACT_ATOMS: atom_id res chain seq x y z
N MET A 1 3.98 -17.43 109.20
CA MET A 1 2.66 -17.55 109.88
C MET A 1 1.60 -17.16 108.88
N ASN A 2 0.59 -18.03 108.71
CA ASN A 2 -0.68 -17.92 107.94
C ASN A 2 -0.57 -17.66 106.42
N ARG A 3 -0.64 -18.68 105.54
CA ARG A 3 -1.80 -19.47 105.05
C ARG A 3 -2.93 -18.63 104.43
N LEU A 4 -3.16 -18.84 103.11
CA LEU A 4 -4.43 -19.07 102.37
C LEU A 4 -4.10 -18.94 100.86
N SER A 5 -3.81 -20.05 100.16
CA SER A 5 -4.72 -20.85 99.30
C SER A 5 -5.42 -20.01 98.22
N LEU A 6 -4.90 -20.06 96.98
CA LEU A 6 -5.36 -20.93 95.87
C LEU A 6 -6.59 -20.34 95.13
N ASN A 7 -6.42 -20.03 93.85
CA ASN A 7 -7.14 -20.75 92.78
C ASN A 7 -6.73 -20.25 91.38
N GLU A 8 -5.93 -21.08 90.72
CA GLU A 8 -6.22 -21.71 89.41
C GLU A 8 -6.91 -20.91 88.28
N THR A 9 -6.68 -19.61 88.15
CA THR A 9 -7.03 -18.87 86.91
C THR A 9 -5.82 -18.23 86.21
N ALA A 10 -4.62 -18.32 86.79
CA ALA A 10 -3.44 -17.61 86.29
C ALA A 10 -2.49 -18.44 85.39
N LEU A 11 -2.68 -19.75 85.24
CA LEU A 11 -1.75 -20.61 84.49
C LEU A 11 -2.20 -20.95 83.05
N PHE A 12 -3.44 -20.63 82.66
CA PHE A 12 -3.92 -20.83 81.29
C PHE A 12 -3.70 -19.61 80.38
N LEU A 13 -3.52 -18.40 80.95
CA LEU A 13 -3.28 -17.18 80.17
C LEU A 13 -1.82 -16.98 79.72
N ILE A 14 -0.84 -17.67 80.31
CA ILE A 14 0.59 -17.43 80.03
C ILE A 14 1.12 -18.18 78.80
N ARG A 15 0.40 -19.19 78.27
CA ARG A 15 0.83 -19.92 77.06
C ARG A 15 0.21 -19.46 75.74
N VAL A 16 -0.81 -18.60 75.75
CA VAL A 16 -1.40 -18.02 74.51
C VAL A 16 -0.79 -16.65 74.16
N VAL A 17 -0.23 -15.92 75.15
CA VAL A 17 0.28 -14.56 74.95
C VAL A 17 1.71 -14.52 74.34
N CYS A 18 2.48 -15.61 74.37
CA CYS A 18 3.84 -15.63 73.77
C CYS A 18 3.92 -16.08 72.30
N ALA A 19 2.83 -16.55 71.67
CA ALA A 19 2.86 -17.04 70.28
C ALA A 19 2.28 -16.06 69.24
N ILE A 20 1.66 -14.95 69.66
CA ILE A 20 1.05 -13.95 68.75
C ILE A 20 1.86 -12.64 68.67
N CYS A 21 2.90 -12.48 69.50
CA CYS A 21 3.74 -11.28 69.52
C CYS A 21 4.92 -11.28 68.52
N LEU A 22 4.91 -12.13 67.47
CA LEU A 22 6.00 -12.17 66.48
C LEU A 22 5.57 -11.97 65.01
N PHE A 23 4.38 -11.40 64.76
CA PHE A 23 3.91 -11.12 63.39
C PHE A 23 3.37 -9.71 63.12
N ILE A 24 3.53 -8.75 64.04
CA ILE A 24 3.03 -7.38 63.83
C ILE A 24 4.10 -6.36 64.24
N LEU A 25 5.14 -6.23 63.42
CA LEU A 25 6.05 -5.09 63.41
C LEU A 25 6.51 -4.85 61.97
N ALA A 26 5.67 -4.18 61.19
CA ALA A 26 6.10 -3.43 60.00
C ALA A 26 5.47 -2.02 60.10
N PRO A 27 6.23 -0.95 59.85
CA PRO A 27 5.85 0.39 60.24
C PRO A 27 4.71 0.95 59.39
N VAL A 28 3.74 1.56 60.09
CA VAL A 28 2.76 2.49 59.53
C VAL A 28 3.52 3.67 58.92
N LYS A 29 3.66 3.67 57.59
CA LYS A 29 3.97 4.87 56.82
C LYS A 29 2.68 5.37 56.19
N GLY A 30 2.40 6.65 56.40
CA GLY A 30 1.12 7.29 56.12
C GLY A 30 0.59 7.06 54.71
N PHE A 31 -0.74 7.08 54.62
CA PHE A 31 -1.47 7.34 53.39
C PHE A 31 -1.08 8.73 52.88
N ALA A 32 0.02 8.81 52.14
CA ALA A 32 0.10 9.74 51.05
C ALA A 32 -0.90 9.22 50.01
N LEU A 33 -1.92 10.03 49.70
CA LEU A 33 -2.53 10.02 48.39
C LEU A 33 -1.38 10.23 47.40
N GLY A 34 -0.75 9.13 46.98
CA GLY A 34 0.01 9.13 45.76
C GLY A 34 -0.99 9.50 44.70
N ALA A 35 -0.95 10.76 44.27
CA ALA A 35 -1.27 11.07 42.90
C ALA A 35 -0.57 9.97 42.10
N GLY A 36 -1.35 9.06 41.53
CA GLY A 36 -0.88 8.27 40.43
C GLY A 36 -0.43 9.33 39.45
N ASP A 37 0.89 9.55 39.41
CA ASP A 37 1.54 10.10 38.26
C ASP A 37 1.22 9.06 37.19
N ASN A 38 0.05 9.23 36.56
CA ASN A 38 -0.17 8.81 35.20
C ASN A 38 0.81 9.65 34.40
N GLY A 39 2.09 9.35 34.58
CA GLY A 39 3.15 9.75 33.69
C GLY A 39 2.79 9.03 32.41
N ILE A 40 1.97 9.70 31.61
CA ILE A 40 1.90 9.50 30.18
C ILE A 40 3.34 9.71 29.77
N SER A 41 4.10 8.62 29.73
CA SER A 41 5.45 8.63 29.20
C SER A 41 5.31 9.23 27.82
N SER A 42 5.91 10.40 27.60
CA SER A 42 5.85 11.07 26.31
C SER A 42 6.16 10.05 25.22
N PRO A 43 5.34 9.95 24.17
CA PRO A 43 5.47 8.90 23.17
C PRO A 43 6.90 8.90 22.60
N SER A 44 7.44 7.71 22.36
CA SER A 44 8.78 7.57 21.80
C SER A 44 8.86 8.26 20.42
N PRO A 45 10.05 8.66 19.92
CA PRO A 45 10.16 9.25 18.59
C PRO A 45 9.58 8.38 17.47
N ALA A 46 9.72 7.05 17.59
CA ALA A 46 9.12 6.09 16.66
C ALA A 46 7.59 6.09 16.71
N GLU A 47 7.03 6.23 17.91
CA GLU A 47 5.59 6.33 18.12
C GLU A 47 5.04 7.66 17.60
N VAL A 48 5.71 8.79 17.86
CA VAL A 48 5.33 10.09 17.29
C VAL A 48 5.34 10.04 15.76
N LYS A 49 6.36 9.41 15.15
CA LYS A 49 6.39 9.21 13.70
C LYS A 49 5.19 8.39 13.22
N ARG A 50 4.89 7.26 13.86
CA ARG A 50 3.76 6.40 13.51
C ARG A 50 2.42 7.13 13.63
N LEU A 51 2.21 7.87 14.72
CA LEU A 51 0.99 8.63 14.94
C LEU A 51 0.84 9.77 13.91
N GLY A 52 1.91 10.52 13.63
CA GLY A 52 1.87 11.57 12.61
C GLY A 52 1.69 11.02 11.20
N GLU A 53 2.23 9.82 10.92
CA GLU A 53 1.98 9.10 9.68
C GLU A 53 0.51 8.74 9.51
N ASN A 54 -0.15 8.23 10.56
CA ASN A 54 -1.59 7.93 10.55
C ASN A 54 -2.44 9.18 10.31
N ILE A 55 -2.12 10.30 10.97
CA ILE A 55 -2.81 11.58 10.74
C ILE A 55 -2.66 12.01 9.28
N TYR A 56 -1.44 11.93 8.74
CA TYR A 56 -1.14 12.39 7.38
C TYR A 56 -1.73 11.50 6.27
N ARG A 57 -1.61 10.17 6.42
CA ARG A 57 -1.95 9.18 5.39
C ARG A 57 -3.39 8.75 5.45
N ASP A 58 -3.90 8.52 6.66
CA ASP A 58 -5.20 7.90 6.88
C ASP A 58 -6.21 8.87 7.50
N GLY A 59 -5.75 10.05 7.94
CA GLY A 59 -6.63 11.06 8.53
C GLY A 59 -7.09 10.70 9.94
N LEU A 60 -6.38 9.81 10.65
CA LEU A 60 -6.76 9.32 11.98
C LEU A 60 -5.92 9.97 13.07
N LEU A 61 -6.58 10.46 14.12
CA LEU A 61 -5.97 10.98 15.34
C LEU A 61 -5.39 9.85 16.21
N PRO A 62 -4.56 10.16 17.24
CA PRO A 62 -3.95 9.14 18.08
C PRO A 62 -4.94 8.23 18.83
N ASP A 63 -6.16 8.71 19.09
CA ASP A 63 -7.24 7.93 19.68
C ASP A 63 -8.00 7.05 18.67
N GLY A 64 -7.63 7.11 17.39
CA GLY A 64 -8.25 6.39 16.28
C GLY A 64 -9.49 7.08 15.71
N SER A 65 -9.91 8.22 16.26
CA SER A 65 -11.00 9.00 15.69
C SER A 65 -10.55 9.74 14.42
N PRO A 66 -11.44 9.92 13.42
CA PRO A 66 -11.08 10.70 12.25
C PRO A 66 -10.91 12.19 12.54
N LEU A 67 -9.83 12.77 12.01
CA LEU A 67 -9.64 14.22 12.01
C LEU A 67 -10.76 14.90 11.21
N GLN A 68 -11.43 15.87 11.84
CA GLN A 68 -12.55 16.59 11.25
C GLN A 68 -12.09 17.90 10.62
N GLY A 69 -12.79 18.36 9.57
CA GLY A 69 -12.48 19.65 8.95
C GLY A 69 -13.61 20.19 8.09
N TYR A 70 -13.31 21.29 7.40
CA TYR A 70 -14.22 21.97 6.47
C TYR A 70 -13.53 22.26 5.14
N VAL A 71 -14.26 22.07 4.05
CA VAL A 71 -13.87 22.51 2.70
C VAL A 71 -14.79 23.65 2.28
N ARG A 72 -14.23 24.65 1.59
CA ARG A 72 -14.97 25.87 1.19
C ARG A 72 -15.65 26.64 2.33
N GLY A 73 -15.27 26.36 3.58
CA GLY A 73 -15.69 27.11 4.77
C GLY A 73 -16.87 26.50 5.54
N ASP A 74 -17.74 25.73 4.89
CA ASP A 74 -19.00 25.25 5.47
C ASP A 74 -19.26 23.75 5.24
N VAL A 75 -18.62 23.13 4.25
CA VAL A 75 -18.80 21.70 3.97
C VAL A 75 -17.95 20.88 4.93
N ARG A 76 -18.59 20.27 5.93
CA ARG A 76 -17.92 19.36 6.86
C ARG A 76 -17.42 18.12 6.15
N ILE A 77 -16.18 17.74 6.45
CA ILE A 77 -15.51 16.55 5.90
C ILE A 77 -14.86 15.71 7.00
N ASP A 78 -14.64 14.45 6.66
CA ASP A 78 -13.88 13.48 7.45
C ASP A 78 -12.56 13.15 6.74
N SER A 79 -11.46 13.13 7.48
CA SER A 79 -10.12 12.96 6.90
C SER A 79 -9.82 11.54 6.43
N THR A 80 -10.65 10.53 6.73
CA THR A 80 -10.48 9.19 6.14
C THR A 80 -10.74 9.17 4.63
N VAL A 81 -11.49 10.15 4.12
CA VAL A 81 -11.72 10.35 2.67
C VAL A 81 -10.89 11.51 2.12
N PHE A 82 -10.58 12.50 2.97
CA PHE A 82 -9.81 13.69 2.60
C PHE A 82 -8.47 13.76 3.36
N SER A 83 -7.70 12.66 3.39
CA SER A 83 -6.42 12.69 4.10
C SER A 83 -5.43 13.63 3.40
N CYS A 84 -4.42 14.13 4.14
CA CYS A 84 -3.41 15.02 3.57
C CYS A 84 -2.71 14.37 2.37
N SER A 85 -2.47 13.05 2.44
CA SER A 85 -1.78 12.31 1.40
C SER A 85 -2.56 12.16 0.08
N ASN A 86 -3.89 12.31 0.08
CA ASN A 86 -4.69 12.28 -1.15
C ASN A 86 -4.36 13.45 -2.09
N CYS A 87 -4.03 14.61 -1.52
CA CYS A 87 -3.63 15.79 -2.30
C CYS A 87 -2.11 15.96 -2.33
N HIS A 88 -1.43 15.73 -1.20
CA HIS A 88 0.01 15.99 -1.08
C HIS A 88 0.90 14.78 -1.37
N THR A 89 0.32 13.63 -1.69
CA THR A 89 0.96 12.32 -1.94
C THR A 89 1.65 11.72 -0.72
N ARG A 90 1.92 10.41 -0.72
CA ARG A 90 2.58 9.72 0.41
C ARG A 90 4.01 10.22 0.72
N SER A 91 4.68 10.83 -0.25
CA SER A 91 6.02 11.43 -0.11
C SER A 91 5.99 12.91 0.29
N GLY A 92 4.81 13.53 0.33
CA GLY A 92 4.71 14.97 0.56
C GLY A 92 5.29 15.82 -0.57
N LEU A 93 5.45 15.27 -1.78
CA LEU A 93 5.93 16.03 -2.95
C LEU A 93 4.82 16.81 -3.65
N GLY A 94 3.56 16.63 -3.24
CA GLY A 94 2.43 17.28 -3.88
C GLY A 94 2.01 16.61 -5.20
N SER A 95 0.95 17.15 -5.79
CA SER A 95 0.39 16.69 -7.05
C SER A 95 -0.21 17.88 -7.83
N VAL A 96 -0.52 17.64 -9.10
CA VAL A 96 -1.29 18.56 -9.93
C VAL A 96 -2.44 17.79 -10.54
N GLU A 97 -3.67 18.22 -10.28
CA GLU A 97 -4.89 17.63 -10.81
C GLU A 97 -5.73 18.71 -11.49
N GLY A 98 -5.80 18.67 -12.82
CA GLY A 98 -6.42 19.72 -13.62
C GLY A 98 -5.76 21.09 -13.36
N GLN A 99 -6.51 22.02 -12.76
CA GLN A 99 -6.01 23.35 -12.39
C GLN A 99 -5.60 23.45 -10.90
N ILE A 100 -5.74 22.37 -10.13
CA ILE A 100 -5.43 22.35 -8.71
C ILE A 100 -3.99 21.88 -8.52
N THR A 101 -3.19 22.71 -7.84
CA THR A 101 -1.81 22.39 -7.48
C THR A 101 -1.71 22.23 -5.97
N SER A 102 -1.41 21.02 -5.53
CA SER A 102 -1.07 20.71 -4.14
C SER A 102 0.44 20.81 -3.99
N PRO A 103 0.98 21.81 -3.26
CA PRO A 103 2.43 21.98 -3.14
C PRO A 103 3.09 20.84 -2.35
N PRO A 104 4.41 20.65 -2.50
CA PRO A 104 5.19 19.85 -1.57
C PRO A 104 5.04 20.34 -0.12
N VAL A 105 4.91 19.39 0.81
CA VAL A 105 4.76 19.58 2.27
C VAL A 105 5.81 18.80 3.06
N ASN A 106 6.76 18.16 2.39
CA ASN A 106 7.87 17.48 3.05
C ASN A 106 8.81 18.47 3.77
N GLY A 107 9.61 17.96 4.71
CA GLY A 107 10.40 18.78 5.61
C GLY A 107 11.33 19.76 4.90
N ALA A 108 12.03 19.27 3.87
CA ALA A 108 12.99 20.04 3.08
C ALA A 108 12.38 21.23 2.33
N THR A 109 11.08 21.17 2.02
CA THR A 109 10.38 22.22 1.25
C THR A 109 9.48 23.10 2.11
N LEU A 110 8.78 22.53 3.09
CA LEU A 110 7.80 23.23 3.90
C LEU A 110 8.48 24.22 4.86
N PHE A 111 9.51 23.76 5.56
CA PHE A 111 10.25 24.53 6.57
C PHE A 111 11.42 25.34 5.98
N ALA A 112 11.48 25.45 4.65
CA ALA A 112 12.40 26.35 3.94
C ALA A 112 11.62 27.44 3.19
N PRO A 113 12.22 28.63 2.95
CA PRO A 113 11.62 29.62 2.07
C PRO A 113 11.50 29.06 0.65
N ARG A 114 10.34 29.27 0.00
CA ARG A 114 10.10 28.81 -1.37
C ARG A 114 10.35 29.96 -2.34
N TYR A 115 11.05 29.68 -3.44
CA TYR A 115 11.38 30.66 -4.47
C TYR A 115 10.71 30.28 -5.80
N LEU A 116 10.54 31.25 -6.72
CA LEU A 116 10.23 30.90 -8.11
C LEU A 116 11.42 30.17 -8.73
N PHE A 117 11.11 29.19 -9.56
CA PHE A 117 12.10 28.36 -10.24
C PHE A 117 13.15 29.19 -11.02
N LYS A 118 12.70 30.29 -11.65
CA LYS A 118 13.56 31.22 -12.39
C LYS A 118 14.58 31.96 -11.50
N ASP A 119 14.26 32.12 -10.21
CA ASP A 119 15.06 32.88 -9.26
C ASP A 119 16.07 31.99 -8.51
N GLN A 120 15.75 30.70 -8.33
CA GLN A 120 16.69 29.68 -7.84
C GLN A 120 17.90 29.52 -8.76
N ILE A 121 17.69 29.60 -10.08
CA ILE A 121 18.77 29.48 -11.08
C ILE A 121 19.67 30.72 -11.12
N LYS A 122 19.20 31.87 -10.59
CA LYS A 122 19.85 33.13 -10.90
C LYS A 122 20.40 33.92 -9.72
N ASN A 123 19.87 33.91 -8.50
CA ASN A 123 20.31 34.83 -7.43
C ASN A 123 20.51 36.32 -7.87
N VAL A 124 20.02 36.70 -9.06
CA VAL A 124 20.47 37.88 -9.82
C VAL A 124 19.33 38.26 -10.76
N ILE A 125 18.60 39.30 -10.38
CA ILE A 125 17.72 40.00 -11.31
C ILE A 125 18.60 40.75 -12.31
N SER A 126 18.78 40.17 -13.50
CA SER A 126 19.15 40.83 -14.77
C SER A 126 20.57 41.39 -14.93
N LYS A 127 21.38 40.67 -15.74
CA LYS A 127 22.61 41.18 -16.40
C LYS A 127 22.42 42.52 -17.15
N LYS A 128 21.19 42.89 -17.54
CA LYS A 128 20.90 44.15 -18.26
C LYS A 128 20.99 45.42 -17.38
N ARG A 129 21.09 45.30 -16.05
CA ARG A 129 21.07 46.48 -15.14
C ARG A 129 22.23 46.53 -14.12
N GLY A 130 23.14 45.56 -14.10
CA GLY A 130 24.30 45.57 -13.20
C GLY A 130 23.99 45.49 -11.70
N VAL A 131 22.73 45.23 -11.30
CA VAL A 131 22.33 45.15 -9.89
C VAL A 131 22.00 43.70 -9.53
N THR A 132 22.82 43.09 -8.69
CA THR A 132 22.49 41.81 -8.03
C THR A 132 21.56 42.10 -6.85
N ARG A 133 20.33 41.57 -6.89
CA ARG A 133 19.41 41.59 -5.75
C ARG A 133 19.16 40.16 -5.30
N PRO A 134 19.11 39.90 -3.98
CA PRO A 134 18.68 38.59 -3.47
C PRO A 134 17.28 38.28 -4.00
N ALA A 135 17.07 37.03 -4.40
CA ALA A 135 15.75 36.56 -4.78
C ALA A 135 14.79 36.73 -3.60
N THR A 136 13.59 37.26 -3.85
CA THR A 136 12.54 37.30 -2.83
C THR A 136 11.80 35.98 -2.86
N PRO A 137 11.66 35.28 -1.72
CA PRO A 137 10.85 34.06 -1.68
C PRO A 137 9.39 34.39 -1.99
N ILE A 138 8.71 33.48 -2.70
CA ILE A 138 7.26 33.54 -2.92
C ILE A 138 6.46 33.10 -1.70
N ARG A 139 7.13 32.41 -0.76
CA ARG A 139 6.59 32.02 0.53
C ARG A 139 7.71 31.94 1.55
N SER A 140 7.57 32.59 2.70
CA SER A 140 8.48 32.43 3.85
C SER A 140 8.41 31.01 4.42
N ALA A 141 9.49 30.54 5.07
CA ALA A 141 9.50 29.23 5.74
C ALA A 141 8.35 29.10 6.76
N TYR A 142 7.76 27.91 6.87
CA TYR A 142 6.81 27.65 7.95
C TYR A 142 7.56 27.47 9.27
N SER A 143 7.11 28.15 10.32
CA SER A 143 7.28 27.74 11.72
C SER A 143 6.14 26.81 12.14
N ASP A 144 6.28 26.14 13.29
CA ASP A 144 5.20 25.30 13.86
C ASP A 144 3.89 26.08 14.04
N GLU A 145 3.98 27.32 14.53
CA GLU A 145 2.82 28.22 14.69
C GLU A 145 2.17 28.56 13.33
N SER A 146 2.96 28.99 12.35
CA SER A 146 2.42 29.33 11.03
C SER A 146 1.86 28.12 10.29
N LEU A 147 2.39 26.92 10.56
CA LEU A 147 1.89 25.67 9.98
C LEU A 147 0.54 25.31 10.61
N ALA A 148 0.40 25.44 11.93
CA ALA A 148 -0.88 25.28 12.61
C ALA A 148 -1.93 26.26 12.06
N ASN A 149 -1.55 27.53 11.83
CA ASN A 149 -2.44 28.52 11.23
C ASN A 149 -2.84 28.16 9.78
N ALA A 150 -1.92 27.63 8.98
CA ALA A 150 -2.24 27.16 7.64
C ALA A 150 -3.21 25.98 7.64
N ILE A 151 -3.05 25.02 8.55
CA ILE A 151 -3.90 23.82 8.62
C ILE A 151 -5.28 24.13 9.21
N ARG A 152 -5.34 24.97 10.25
CA ARG A 152 -6.60 25.32 10.94
C ARG A 152 -7.41 26.37 10.20
N TYR A 153 -6.73 27.40 9.68
CA TYR A 153 -7.39 28.60 9.15
C TYR A 153 -7.13 28.84 7.67
N GLY A 154 -6.20 28.10 7.06
CA GLY A 154 -5.86 28.28 5.65
C GLY A 154 -5.10 29.57 5.38
N VAL A 155 -4.26 30.02 6.31
CA VAL A 155 -3.43 31.23 6.16
C VAL A 155 -1.95 30.85 6.22
N ASN A 156 -1.18 31.26 5.20
CA ASN A 156 0.24 30.96 5.11
C ASN A 156 1.10 31.93 5.99
N PRO A 157 2.43 31.74 6.10
CA PRO A 157 3.29 32.55 6.97
C PRO A 157 3.37 34.03 6.57
N ASP A 158 3.01 34.36 5.32
CA ASP A 158 3.00 35.72 4.79
C ASP A 158 1.59 36.34 4.84
N GLY A 159 0.65 35.72 5.57
CA GLY A 159 -0.72 36.19 5.75
C GLY A 159 -1.64 35.99 4.54
N ARG A 160 -1.23 35.21 3.53
CA ARG A 160 -2.06 34.93 2.35
C ARG A 160 -2.96 33.72 2.58
N GLU A 161 -4.21 33.83 2.14
CA GLU A 161 -5.14 32.71 2.15
C GLU A 161 -4.73 31.61 1.16
N LEU A 162 -4.85 30.37 1.62
CA LEU A 162 -4.69 29.16 0.83
C LEU A 162 -5.96 28.87 0.03
N SER A 163 -5.83 28.13 -1.07
CA SER A 163 -6.97 27.68 -1.88
C SER A 163 -8.08 27.10 -0.99
N PRO A 164 -9.36 27.47 -1.19
CA PRO A 164 -10.48 26.95 -0.39
C PRO A 164 -10.74 25.45 -0.56
N ILE A 165 -10.05 24.82 -1.53
CA ILE A 165 -10.08 23.36 -1.75
C ILE A 165 -9.23 22.62 -0.72
N MET A 166 -8.16 23.23 -0.21
CA MET A 166 -7.41 22.64 0.90
C MET A 166 -8.31 22.63 2.14
N PRO A 167 -8.60 21.51 2.80
CA PRO A 167 -9.48 21.54 3.95
C PRO A 167 -8.86 22.28 5.14
N ARG A 168 -9.72 22.89 5.97
CA ARG A 168 -9.37 23.52 7.25
C ARG A 168 -9.69 22.54 8.36
N TYR A 169 -8.68 22.04 9.06
CA TYR A 169 -8.83 20.94 10.00
C TYR A 169 -8.93 21.43 11.44
N MET A 170 -9.86 20.82 12.19
CA MET A 170 -10.00 20.99 13.63
C MET A 170 -9.00 20.07 14.34
N ILE A 171 -7.73 20.45 14.31
CA ILE A 171 -6.62 19.72 14.93
C ILE A 171 -6.16 20.41 16.21
N GLU A 172 -6.13 19.69 17.32
CA GLU A 172 -5.67 20.20 18.62
C GLU A 172 -4.14 20.32 18.68
N ASP A 173 -3.62 21.09 19.64
CA ASP A 173 -2.19 21.44 19.69
C ASP A 173 -1.26 20.22 19.79
N ASN A 174 -1.64 19.20 20.57
CA ASN A 174 -0.84 17.99 20.71
C ASN A 174 -0.74 17.22 19.39
N ASP A 175 -1.86 17.05 18.68
CA ASP A 175 -1.90 16.32 17.42
C ASP A 175 -1.25 17.11 16.29
N MET A 176 -1.35 18.44 16.31
CA MET A 176 -0.62 19.33 15.41
C MET A 176 0.89 19.23 15.62
N HIS A 177 1.37 19.11 16.86
CA HIS A 177 2.78 18.87 17.14
C HIS A 177 3.25 17.51 16.60
N ILE A 178 2.43 16.45 16.74
CA ILE A 178 2.70 15.12 16.19
C ILE A 178 2.79 15.17 14.66
N LEU A 179 1.79 15.77 14.00
CA LEU A 179 1.77 15.94 12.54
C LEU A 179 2.97 16.77 12.04
N GLY A 180 3.26 17.90 12.70
CA GLY A 180 4.39 18.76 12.36
C GLY A 180 5.73 18.02 12.47
N SER A 181 5.90 17.20 13.51
CA SER A 181 7.08 16.35 13.70
C SER A 181 7.24 15.33 12.58
N TYR A 182 6.14 14.71 12.13
CA TYR A 182 6.16 13.80 10.98
C TYR A 182 6.52 14.54 9.67
N LEU A 183 5.91 15.69 9.39
CA LEU A 183 6.18 16.47 8.17
C LEU A 183 7.64 16.92 8.07
N LYS A 184 8.29 17.25 9.19
CA LYS A 184 9.73 17.58 9.24
C LYS A 184 10.62 16.41 8.78
N GLN A 185 10.20 15.17 9.03
CA GLN A 185 10.93 13.94 8.66
C GLN A 185 10.43 13.32 7.35
N LEU A 186 9.26 13.73 6.86
CA LEU A 186 8.67 13.20 5.64
C LEU A 186 9.65 13.40 4.47
N SER A 187 10.05 12.29 3.84
CA SER A 187 11.01 12.26 2.74
C SER A 187 12.34 12.99 3.02
N SER A 188 12.78 13.04 4.27
CA SER A 188 14.07 13.64 4.64
C SER A 188 15.26 12.71 4.40
N THR A 189 15.02 11.41 4.23
CA THR A 189 16.02 10.40 3.89
C THR A 189 15.66 9.70 2.59
N PHE A 190 16.64 9.13 1.89
CA PHE A 190 16.35 8.30 0.73
C PHE A 190 15.60 7.04 1.12
N SER A 191 14.69 6.62 0.25
CA SER A 191 14.03 5.32 0.36
C SER A 191 15.05 4.18 0.21
N PRO A 192 14.73 2.97 0.70
CA PRO A 192 15.50 1.77 0.39
C PRO A 192 15.78 1.65 -1.12
N GLY A 193 16.99 1.21 -1.47
CA GLY A 193 17.44 1.11 -2.86
C GLY A 193 17.71 2.44 -3.57
N VAL A 194 17.70 3.58 -2.87
CA VAL A 194 18.01 4.90 -3.46
C VAL A 194 19.23 5.51 -2.79
N THR A 195 20.18 5.97 -3.58
CA THR A 195 21.35 6.76 -3.14
C THR A 195 21.41 8.07 -3.91
N GLU A 196 22.32 8.98 -3.57
CA GLU A 196 22.53 10.24 -4.30
C GLU A 196 22.81 10.06 -5.81
N THR A 197 23.28 8.89 -6.22
CA THR A 197 23.68 8.66 -7.61
C THR A 197 22.91 7.55 -8.29
N THR A 198 22.21 6.69 -7.55
CA THR A 198 21.67 5.42 -8.08
C THR A 198 20.28 5.13 -7.54
N VAL A 199 19.45 4.50 -8.37
CA VAL A 199 18.23 3.79 -7.95
C VAL A 199 18.39 2.32 -8.33
N ASN A 200 18.30 1.46 -7.33
CA ASN A 200 18.30 0.02 -7.46
C ASN A 200 16.86 -0.47 -7.61
N PHE A 201 16.62 -1.23 -8.66
CA PHE A 201 15.42 -1.99 -8.91
C PHE A 201 15.76 -3.48 -8.93
N ALA A 202 14.74 -4.32 -8.79
CA ALA A 202 14.85 -5.73 -9.13
C ALA A 202 13.85 -6.11 -10.22
N THR A 203 14.13 -7.20 -10.92
CA THR A 203 13.14 -7.98 -11.66
C THR A 203 13.21 -9.41 -11.19
N ILE A 204 12.07 -10.10 -11.14
CA ILE A 204 11.98 -11.45 -10.59
C ILE A 204 11.74 -12.44 -11.72
N VAL A 205 12.53 -13.50 -11.79
CA VAL A 205 12.36 -14.57 -12.77
C VAL A 205 12.34 -15.91 -12.02
N THR A 206 11.36 -16.76 -12.32
CA THR A 206 11.27 -18.09 -11.72
C THR A 206 11.88 -19.15 -12.65
N ASP A 207 12.34 -20.27 -12.10
CA ASP A 207 13.10 -21.28 -12.82
C ASP A 207 12.28 -22.14 -13.79
N ASP A 208 10.96 -22.05 -13.73
CA ASP A 208 10.02 -22.69 -14.68
C ASP A 208 9.83 -21.88 -15.98
N VAL A 209 10.31 -20.64 -16.03
CA VAL A 209 10.20 -19.77 -17.21
C VAL A 209 11.18 -20.21 -18.31
N THR A 210 10.70 -20.22 -19.56
CA THR A 210 11.52 -20.59 -20.70
C THR A 210 12.71 -19.64 -20.88
N PRO A 211 13.87 -20.11 -21.40
CA PRO A 211 15.00 -19.24 -21.71
C PRO A 211 14.63 -18.09 -22.65
N GLU A 212 13.73 -18.34 -23.60
CA GLU A 212 13.25 -17.37 -24.58
C GLU A 212 12.46 -16.24 -23.91
N ASP A 213 11.48 -16.57 -23.07
CA ASP A 213 10.67 -15.57 -22.37
C ASP A 213 11.50 -14.78 -21.35
N ARG A 214 12.42 -15.46 -20.65
CA ARG A 214 13.40 -14.81 -19.77
C ARG A 214 14.21 -13.78 -20.55
N GLN A 215 14.73 -14.14 -21.72
CA GLN A 215 15.52 -13.23 -22.54
C GLN A 215 14.69 -12.04 -23.03
N ALA A 216 13.44 -12.26 -23.43
CA ALA A 216 12.53 -11.21 -23.90
C ALA A 216 12.25 -10.16 -22.80
N LEU A 217 11.97 -10.62 -21.57
CA LEU A 217 11.80 -9.73 -20.42
C LEU A 217 13.08 -8.93 -20.14
N LEU A 218 14.21 -9.61 -19.98
CA LEU A 218 15.46 -8.96 -19.57
C LEU A 218 15.98 -7.98 -20.62
N ALA A 219 15.87 -8.31 -21.92
CA ALA A 219 16.29 -7.40 -23.00
C ALA A 219 15.56 -6.05 -22.94
N SER A 220 14.28 -6.05 -22.58
CA SER A 220 13.49 -4.82 -22.43
C SER A 220 13.99 -3.95 -21.27
N LEU A 221 14.34 -4.57 -20.14
CA LEU A 221 14.88 -3.90 -18.96
C LEU A 221 16.33 -3.40 -19.18
N GLU A 222 17.15 -4.20 -19.86
CA GLU A 222 18.50 -3.80 -20.27
C GLU A 222 18.49 -2.60 -21.22
N THR A 223 17.48 -2.54 -22.11
CA THR A 223 17.26 -1.38 -22.98
C THR A 223 16.96 -0.13 -22.16
N LEU A 224 16.13 -0.23 -21.11
CA LEU A 224 15.85 0.88 -20.19
C LEU A 224 17.13 1.39 -19.51
N VAL A 225 17.97 0.49 -19.00
CA VAL A 225 19.27 0.83 -18.39
C VAL A 225 20.20 1.49 -19.42
N THR A 226 20.21 0.97 -20.64
CA THR A 226 21.03 1.52 -21.74
C THR A 226 20.59 2.94 -22.09
N ILE A 227 19.28 3.19 -22.20
CA ILE A 227 18.73 4.53 -22.44
C ILE A 227 19.13 5.47 -21.30
N ASN A 228 18.95 5.07 -20.04
CA ASN A 228 19.35 5.88 -18.87
C ASN A 228 20.84 6.29 -18.93
N ARG A 229 21.72 5.37 -19.32
CA ARG A 229 23.16 5.63 -19.52
C ARG A 229 23.44 6.52 -20.74
N GLN A 230 22.74 6.33 -21.86
CA GLN A 230 22.92 7.16 -23.06
C GLN A 230 22.40 8.59 -22.86
N THR A 231 21.29 8.76 -22.15
CA THR A 231 20.80 10.09 -21.80
C THR A 231 21.86 10.83 -20.98
N LYS A 232 22.78 10.16 -20.25
CA LYS A 232 23.95 10.77 -19.58
C LYS A 232 24.97 11.39 -20.54
N THR A 233 25.26 10.80 -21.68
CA THR A 233 26.26 11.34 -22.62
C THR A 233 25.74 12.56 -23.37
N GLN A 234 24.42 12.61 -23.65
CA GLN A 234 23.75 13.77 -24.23
C GLN A 234 23.70 14.99 -23.27
N LYS A 235 23.91 14.79 -21.95
CA LYS A 235 23.92 15.85 -20.90
C LYS A 235 25.05 16.86 -21.05
N LYS A 236 26.09 16.55 -21.81
CA LYS A 236 27.21 17.48 -22.07
C LYS A 236 26.85 18.57 -23.10
N LEU A 237 25.71 18.47 -23.78
CA LEU A 237 25.25 19.46 -24.74
C LEU A 237 24.62 20.68 -24.01
N PRO A 238 25.10 21.91 -24.25
CA PRO A 238 24.66 23.12 -23.54
C PRO A 238 23.15 23.38 -23.61
N GLN A 239 22.51 22.95 -24.69
CA GLN A 239 21.06 23.14 -24.92
C GLN A 239 20.22 22.18 -24.06
N PHE A 240 20.64 20.92 -23.92
CA PHE A 240 20.00 19.94 -23.03
C PHE A 240 20.18 20.32 -21.55
N ALA A 241 21.37 20.77 -21.16
CA ALA A 241 21.65 21.21 -19.80
C ALA A 241 20.76 22.38 -19.33
N LYS A 242 20.28 23.25 -20.23
CA LYS A 242 19.43 24.39 -19.89
C LYS A 242 17.96 24.03 -19.69
N MET A 243 17.44 23.06 -20.46
CA MET A 243 16.07 22.57 -20.33
C MET A 243 15.94 21.63 -19.13
N PHE A 244 16.91 20.75 -18.92
CA PHE A 244 16.86 19.71 -17.89
C PHE A 244 17.43 20.13 -16.53
N ARG A 245 18.18 21.23 -16.42
CA ARG A 245 18.38 21.94 -15.15
C ARG A 245 17.07 22.37 -14.49
N MET A 246 15.96 22.33 -15.23
CA MET A 246 14.64 22.65 -14.71
C MET A 246 13.94 21.48 -13.99
N LEU A 247 14.48 20.28 -14.11
CA LEU A 247 13.98 19.07 -13.49
C LEU A 247 15.03 18.63 -12.43
N ASP A 248 14.56 18.29 -11.23
CA ASP A 248 15.39 18.03 -10.05
C ASP A 248 16.38 16.85 -10.21
N ALA A 249 17.31 16.68 -9.26
CA ALA A 249 18.30 15.60 -9.19
C ALA A 249 17.71 14.18 -9.37
N ALA A 250 16.41 14.00 -9.07
CA ALA A 250 15.67 12.76 -9.24
C ALA A 250 15.68 12.20 -10.68
N PHE A 251 15.82 13.06 -11.70
CA PHE A 251 15.89 12.62 -13.12
C PHE A 251 17.28 12.09 -13.55
N PHE A 252 18.27 12.08 -12.66
CA PHE A 252 19.67 11.88 -13.05
C PHE A 252 20.40 10.72 -12.39
N ARG A 253 19.73 9.96 -11.52
CA ARG A 253 20.30 8.74 -10.93
C ARG A 253 20.54 7.67 -11.99
N ASP A 254 21.62 6.90 -11.82
CA ASP A 254 21.85 5.64 -12.53
C ASP A 254 20.76 4.65 -12.16
N ILE A 255 20.18 4.02 -13.18
CA ILE A 255 19.28 2.89 -12.97
C ILE A 255 20.12 1.63 -12.93
N ASN A 256 20.02 0.91 -11.81
CA ASN A 256 20.50 -0.46 -11.67
C ASN A 256 19.30 -1.40 -11.55
N ILE A 257 19.29 -2.50 -12.29
CA ILE A 257 18.22 -3.50 -12.23
C ILE A 257 18.88 -4.85 -11.98
N ALA A 258 18.67 -5.41 -10.79
CA ALA A 258 19.14 -6.75 -10.44
C ALA A 258 18.11 -7.81 -10.86
N THR A 259 18.58 -8.96 -11.33
CA THR A 259 17.72 -10.12 -11.55
C THR A 259 17.72 -10.99 -10.30
N TRP A 260 16.55 -11.17 -9.69
CA TRP A 260 16.32 -12.10 -8.59
C TRP A 260 15.73 -13.38 -9.16
N GLU A 261 16.51 -14.46 -9.11
CA GLU A 261 16.11 -15.76 -9.64
C GLU A 261 15.54 -16.61 -8.51
N LEU A 262 14.24 -16.91 -8.60
CA LEU A 262 13.56 -17.78 -7.63
C LEU A 262 13.58 -19.21 -8.14
N LYS A 263 13.91 -20.14 -7.25
CA LYS A 263 14.05 -21.56 -7.61
C LYS A 263 13.14 -22.46 -6.79
N GLY A 264 12.69 -23.54 -7.42
CA GLY A 264 11.86 -24.56 -6.79
C GLY A 264 10.46 -24.05 -6.44
N ALA A 265 9.82 -24.76 -5.50
CA ALA A 265 8.41 -24.57 -5.22
C ALA A 265 8.09 -23.17 -4.61
N PRO A 266 6.93 -22.57 -4.93
CA PRO A 266 6.58 -21.21 -4.51
C PRO A 266 6.64 -20.93 -3.01
N GLU A 267 6.44 -21.95 -2.18
CA GLU A 267 6.49 -21.86 -0.72
C GLU A 267 7.90 -21.52 -0.21
N THR A 268 8.93 -21.79 -1.02
CA THR A 268 10.33 -21.46 -0.69
C THR A 268 10.74 -20.05 -1.10
N TRP A 269 9.96 -19.39 -1.96
CA TRP A 269 10.34 -18.12 -2.57
C TRP A 269 10.44 -16.99 -1.55
N ARG A 270 9.63 -17.02 -0.49
CA ARG A 270 9.67 -15.96 0.52
C ARG A 270 11.05 -15.80 1.15
N ALA A 271 11.69 -16.90 1.53
CA ALA A 271 13.02 -16.87 2.11
C ALA A 271 14.08 -16.36 1.11
N GLN A 272 13.92 -16.68 -0.18
CA GLN A 272 14.82 -16.23 -1.24
C GLN A 272 14.70 -14.71 -1.48
N LEU A 273 13.47 -14.20 -1.59
CA LEU A 273 13.17 -12.77 -1.75
C LEU A 273 13.74 -11.95 -0.58
N GLU A 274 13.58 -12.45 0.64
CA GLU A 274 14.14 -11.82 1.84
C GLU A 274 15.65 -11.76 1.81
N GLU A 275 16.30 -12.86 1.39
CA GLU A 275 17.74 -12.89 1.26
C GLU A 275 18.25 -11.90 0.22
N TYR A 276 17.60 -11.85 -0.95
CA TYR A 276 17.94 -10.88 -1.99
C TYR A 276 17.81 -9.43 -1.49
N ASN A 277 16.67 -9.09 -0.90
CA ASN A 277 16.39 -7.73 -0.45
C ASN A 277 17.26 -7.30 0.74
N ARG A 278 17.61 -8.25 1.64
CA ARG A 278 18.54 -8.00 2.74
C ARG A 278 19.95 -7.69 2.24
N LYS A 279 20.37 -8.35 1.15
CA LYS A 279 21.70 -8.18 0.56
C LYS A 279 21.83 -6.90 -0.24
N ASP A 280 20.84 -6.59 -1.08
CA ASP A 280 20.80 -5.37 -1.90
C ASP A 280 19.36 -4.85 -1.96
N PRO A 281 18.98 -3.95 -1.03
CA PRO A 281 17.63 -3.40 -0.99
C PRO A 281 17.29 -2.67 -2.28
N VAL A 282 16.06 -2.85 -2.76
CA VAL A 282 15.56 -2.20 -3.98
C VAL A 282 14.46 -1.21 -3.67
N PHE A 283 14.37 -0.19 -4.53
CA PHE A 283 13.33 0.81 -4.47
C PHE A 283 11.99 0.28 -4.99
N ALA A 284 12.03 -0.58 -6.01
CA ALA A 284 10.86 -1.23 -6.60
C ALA A 284 11.26 -2.49 -7.36
N ILE A 285 10.28 -3.39 -7.55
CA ILE A 285 10.34 -4.50 -8.48
C ILE A 285 9.67 -4.06 -9.80
N LEU A 286 10.38 -4.22 -10.90
CA LEU A 286 9.95 -3.88 -12.25
C LEU A 286 9.78 -5.15 -13.09
N GLY A 287 8.58 -5.33 -13.59
CA GLY A 287 8.19 -6.51 -14.34
C GLY A 287 8.33 -7.77 -13.49
N GLY A 288 9.04 -8.73 -14.06
CA GLY A 288 9.18 -10.07 -13.54
C GLY A 288 8.23 -11.03 -14.25
N ILE A 289 8.55 -12.31 -14.23
CA ILE A 289 7.82 -13.34 -14.96
C ILE A 289 7.81 -14.64 -14.19
N SER A 290 6.64 -15.29 -14.16
CA SER A 290 6.49 -16.63 -13.60
C SER A 290 5.40 -17.42 -14.31
N GLY A 291 5.65 -18.72 -14.51
CA GLY A 291 4.62 -19.69 -14.89
C GLY A 291 3.81 -20.24 -13.70
N GLN A 292 4.14 -19.85 -12.46
CA GLN A 292 3.36 -20.17 -11.27
C GLN A 292 2.58 -18.96 -10.74
N GLU A 293 1.80 -19.18 -9.69
CA GLU A 293 1.06 -18.15 -8.98
C GLU A 293 1.99 -17.08 -8.40
N TRP A 294 1.67 -15.81 -8.66
CA TRP A 294 2.48 -14.68 -8.22
C TRP A 294 2.30 -14.33 -6.73
N GLN A 295 1.33 -14.96 -6.05
CA GLN A 295 0.94 -14.63 -4.67
C GLN A 295 2.14 -14.50 -3.70
N PRO A 296 3.15 -15.38 -3.67
CA PRO A 296 4.26 -15.24 -2.71
C PRO A 296 5.10 -13.98 -2.94
N VAL A 297 5.24 -13.55 -4.20
CA VAL A 297 5.93 -12.31 -4.56
C VAL A 297 5.05 -11.10 -4.22
N HIS A 298 3.76 -11.16 -4.51
CA HIS A 298 2.79 -10.13 -4.13
C HIS A 298 2.85 -9.86 -2.63
N ASP A 299 2.69 -10.89 -1.80
CA ASP A 299 2.68 -10.76 -0.34
C ASP A 299 3.98 -10.17 0.21
N PHE A 300 5.12 -10.58 -0.38
CA PHE A 300 6.41 -10.00 -0.04
C PHE A 300 6.47 -8.49 -0.34
N CYS A 301 6.03 -8.08 -1.53
CA CYS A 301 6.03 -6.68 -1.94
C CYS A 301 5.09 -5.83 -1.07
N GLU A 302 3.90 -6.35 -0.78
CA GLU A 302 2.89 -5.69 0.04
C GLU A 302 3.36 -5.51 1.49
N GLU A 303 3.88 -6.57 2.11
CA GLU A 303 4.37 -6.52 3.49
C GLU A 303 5.62 -5.63 3.63
N ARG A 304 6.54 -5.71 2.66
CA ARG A 304 7.76 -4.88 2.66
C ARG A 304 7.53 -3.47 2.12
N GLN A 305 6.32 -3.16 1.66
CA GLN A 305 6.01 -1.88 1.03
C GLN A 305 7.03 -1.56 -0.08
N ILE A 306 7.27 -2.55 -0.95
CA ILE A 306 8.08 -2.43 -2.16
C ILE A 306 7.14 -2.37 -3.35
N PRO A 307 7.15 -1.27 -4.14
CA PRO A 307 6.32 -1.19 -5.34
C PRO A 307 6.62 -2.34 -6.28
N CYS A 308 5.59 -3.05 -6.73
CA CYS A 308 5.73 -4.19 -7.63
C CYS A 308 4.96 -3.90 -8.91
N LEU A 309 5.67 -3.52 -9.97
CA LEU A 309 5.08 -2.88 -11.14
C LEU A 309 5.13 -3.80 -12.35
N PHE A 310 3.96 -4.14 -12.87
CA PHE A 310 3.73 -4.93 -14.08
C PHE A 310 4.33 -6.34 -14.10
N PRO A 311 4.19 -7.17 -13.05
CA PRO A 311 4.50 -8.59 -13.18
C PRO A 311 3.81 -9.25 -14.38
N ILE A 312 4.54 -10.09 -15.10
CA ILE A 312 4.04 -10.89 -16.21
C ILE A 312 3.62 -12.25 -15.63
N THR A 313 2.32 -12.40 -15.41
CA THR A 313 1.72 -13.62 -14.85
C THR A 313 0.26 -13.70 -15.29
N ASP A 314 -0.21 -14.92 -15.56
CA ASP A 314 -1.63 -15.18 -15.83
C ASP A 314 -2.44 -15.42 -14.54
N LEU A 315 -1.75 -15.51 -13.39
CA LEU A 315 -2.35 -15.74 -12.07
C LEU A 315 -1.95 -14.61 -11.09
N PRO A 316 -2.36 -13.35 -11.38
CA PRO A 316 -2.14 -12.24 -10.47
C PRO A 316 -3.07 -12.34 -9.25
N VAL A 317 -2.69 -11.64 -8.18
CA VAL A 317 -3.56 -11.46 -7.01
C VAL A 317 -4.62 -10.42 -7.34
N ILE A 318 -5.89 -10.76 -7.16
CA ILE A 318 -7.00 -9.84 -7.37
C ILE A 318 -7.29 -9.13 -6.06
N SER A 319 -6.91 -7.85 -5.99
CA SER A 319 -7.05 -7.05 -4.78
C SER A 319 -7.35 -5.59 -5.14
N GLU A 320 -8.34 -5.02 -4.46
CA GLU A 320 -8.73 -3.61 -4.54
C GLU A 320 -7.97 -2.75 -3.51
N THR A 321 -7.20 -3.39 -2.62
CA THR A 321 -6.57 -2.74 -1.45
C THR A 321 -5.06 -2.93 -1.41
N SER A 322 -4.44 -3.36 -2.52
CA SER A 322 -2.98 -3.49 -2.63
C SER A 322 -2.32 -2.12 -2.37
N TRP A 323 -1.22 -2.14 -1.64
CA TRP A 323 -0.43 -1.00 -1.26
C TRP A 323 0.18 -0.29 -2.46
N TYR A 324 0.90 -1.03 -3.31
CA TYR A 324 1.49 -0.52 -4.56
C TYR A 324 1.95 -1.63 -5.54
N THR A 325 1.23 -2.76 -5.55
CA THR A 325 1.38 -3.79 -6.58
C THR A 325 0.40 -3.55 -7.73
N PHE A 326 0.92 -3.45 -8.95
CA PHE A 326 0.12 -3.16 -10.14
C PHE A 326 0.37 -4.20 -11.22
N TYR A 327 -0.68 -4.88 -11.67
CA TYR A 327 -0.62 -5.85 -12.75
C TYR A 327 -1.09 -5.22 -14.07
N ALA A 328 -0.55 -5.68 -15.20
CA ALA A 328 -1.01 -5.22 -16.52
C ALA A 328 -2.42 -5.73 -16.87
N SER A 329 -2.81 -6.89 -16.33
CA SER A 329 -4.12 -7.51 -16.48
C SER A 329 -4.48 -8.29 -15.22
N LYS A 330 -5.73 -8.74 -15.10
CA LYS A 330 -6.15 -9.72 -14.08
C LYS A 330 -5.93 -11.18 -14.53
N GLY A 331 -5.11 -11.41 -15.56
CA GLY A 331 -4.81 -12.75 -16.08
C GLY A 331 -6.05 -13.57 -16.41
N TYR A 332 -6.05 -14.87 -16.10
CA TYR A 332 -7.18 -15.77 -16.35
C TYR A 332 -8.47 -15.34 -15.66
N TYR A 333 -8.40 -14.68 -14.51
CA TYR A 333 -9.60 -14.12 -13.87
C TYR A 333 -10.30 -13.09 -14.78
N GLN A 334 -9.54 -12.25 -15.51
CA GLN A 334 -10.11 -11.27 -16.43
C GLN A 334 -10.88 -11.89 -17.60
N GLU A 335 -10.38 -13.02 -18.10
CA GLU A 335 -11.03 -13.74 -19.21
C GLU A 335 -12.39 -14.30 -18.76
N GLY A 336 -12.47 -14.79 -17.51
CA GLY A 336 -13.72 -15.15 -16.85
C GLY A 336 -14.70 -13.96 -16.76
N GLU A 337 -14.21 -12.80 -16.29
CA GLU A 337 -15.02 -11.57 -16.24
C GLU A 337 -15.55 -11.19 -17.64
N THR A 338 -14.70 -11.33 -18.65
CA THR A 338 -15.01 -10.99 -20.04
C THR A 338 -16.09 -11.90 -20.60
N ALA A 339 -15.98 -13.21 -20.39
CA ALA A 339 -16.99 -14.18 -20.79
C ALA A 339 -18.34 -13.93 -20.11
N ALA A 340 -18.35 -13.60 -18.81
CA ALA A 340 -19.58 -13.27 -18.10
C ALA A 340 -20.27 -12.01 -18.67
N ARG A 341 -19.49 -10.95 -18.93
CA ARG A 341 -20.00 -9.70 -19.52
C ARG A 341 -20.53 -9.92 -20.93
N PHE A 342 -19.82 -10.71 -21.74
CA PHE A 342 -20.25 -11.08 -23.09
C PHE A 342 -21.60 -11.83 -23.05
N LEU A 343 -21.72 -12.86 -22.21
CA LEU A 343 -22.97 -13.62 -22.08
C LEU A 343 -24.13 -12.77 -21.53
N ALA A 344 -23.87 -11.90 -20.56
CA ALA A 344 -24.89 -11.00 -20.02
C ALA A 344 -25.41 -10.01 -21.07
N GLY A 345 -24.54 -9.58 -22.00
CA GLY A 345 -24.90 -8.72 -23.11
C GLY A 345 -25.69 -9.42 -24.21
N THR A 346 -25.40 -10.69 -24.48
CA THR A 346 -26.01 -11.45 -25.59
C THR A 346 -27.31 -12.18 -25.21
N THR A 347 -27.43 -12.67 -23.97
CA THR A 347 -28.60 -13.46 -23.54
C THR A 347 -29.76 -12.63 -23.00
N GLY A 348 -29.59 -11.31 -22.85
CA GLY A 348 -30.60 -10.39 -22.31
C GLY A 348 -30.73 -10.48 -20.78
N LYS A 349 -31.12 -9.37 -20.14
CA LYS A 349 -31.09 -9.18 -18.68
C LYS A 349 -32.02 -10.09 -17.85
N ASN A 350 -32.77 -11.00 -18.47
CA ASN A 350 -33.87 -11.71 -17.82
C ASN A 350 -33.72 -13.24 -17.91
N GLY A 351 -32.94 -13.82 -17.00
CA GLY A 351 -33.11 -15.24 -16.62
C GLY A 351 -32.37 -16.30 -17.44
N ALA A 352 -31.27 -15.94 -18.10
CA ALA A 352 -30.39 -16.94 -18.72
C ALA A 352 -29.85 -17.91 -17.65
N LYS A 353 -30.16 -19.20 -17.79
CA LYS A 353 -29.60 -20.25 -16.96
C LYS A 353 -28.23 -20.63 -17.51
N VAL A 354 -27.18 -20.13 -16.86
CA VAL A 354 -25.81 -20.48 -17.23
C VAL A 354 -25.36 -21.67 -16.39
N LEU A 355 -24.79 -22.68 -17.05
CA LEU A 355 -24.08 -23.77 -16.41
C LEU A 355 -22.58 -23.62 -16.68
N GLN A 356 -21.79 -23.53 -15.63
CA GLN A 356 -20.33 -23.68 -15.70
C GLN A 356 -19.92 -25.13 -15.47
N ILE A 357 -19.02 -25.63 -16.30
CA ILE A 357 -18.36 -26.93 -16.11
C ILE A 357 -16.86 -26.65 -15.97
N VAL A 358 -16.29 -27.05 -14.83
CA VAL A 358 -14.92 -26.67 -14.45
C VAL A 358 -14.06 -27.92 -14.29
N GLN A 359 -13.04 -28.07 -15.13
CA GLN A 359 -11.97 -29.04 -14.91
C GLN A 359 -11.05 -28.52 -13.80
N PRO A 360 -10.68 -29.31 -12.78
CA PRO A 360 -9.80 -28.81 -11.71
C PRO A 360 -8.41 -28.43 -12.22
N SER A 361 -8.15 -27.13 -12.24
CA SER A 361 -6.83 -26.54 -12.43
C SER A 361 -6.82 -25.14 -11.81
N ARG A 362 -5.64 -24.54 -11.65
CA ARG A 362 -5.52 -23.16 -11.12
C ARG A 362 -6.14 -22.16 -12.09
N GLU A 363 -5.89 -22.34 -13.38
CA GLU A 363 -6.40 -21.53 -14.49
C GLU A 363 -7.94 -21.61 -14.56
N SER A 364 -8.49 -22.82 -14.55
CA SER A 364 -9.94 -23.05 -14.60
C SER A 364 -10.66 -22.49 -13.38
N SER A 365 -10.02 -22.55 -12.21
CA SER A 365 -10.54 -21.92 -10.99
C SER A 365 -10.54 -20.39 -11.10
N ALA A 366 -9.48 -19.80 -11.67
CA ALA A 366 -9.40 -18.36 -11.89
C ALA A 366 -10.45 -17.86 -12.89
N PHE A 367 -10.61 -18.55 -14.03
CA PHE A 367 -11.68 -18.26 -15.00
C PHE A 367 -13.07 -18.30 -14.32
N SER A 368 -13.36 -19.36 -13.56
CA SER A 368 -14.66 -19.52 -12.90
C SER A 368 -14.90 -18.44 -11.84
N ALA A 369 -13.88 -18.09 -11.04
CA ALA A 369 -13.98 -17.03 -10.04
C ALA A 369 -14.33 -15.67 -10.70
N GLY A 370 -13.59 -15.29 -11.74
CA GLY A 370 -13.85 -14.04 -12.48
C GLY A 370 -15.21 -14.01 -13.15
N PHE A 371 -15.66 -15.15 -13.69
CA PHE A 371 -17.00 -15.28 -14.23
C PHE A 371 -18.08 -15.06 -13.17
N ASN A 372 -17.97 -15.75 -12.03
CA ASN A 372 -18.95 -15.68 -10.95
C ASN A 372 -19.11 -14.26 -10.41
N ASP A 373 -17.99 -13.57 -10.17
CA ASP A 373 -18.00 -12.22 -9.58
C ASP A 373 -18.57 -11.19 -10.57
N ALA A 374 -18.18 -11.27 -11.84
CA ALA A 374 -18.74 -10.39 -12.88
C ALA A 374 -20.23 -10.67 -13.15
N TRP A 375 -20.64 -11.95 -13.15
CA TRP A 375 -22.04 -12.34 -13.36
C TRP A 375 -22.94 -11.83 -12.22
N LYS A 376 -22.50 -12.00 -10.97
CA LYS A 376 -23.18 -11.48 -9.79
C LYS A 376 -23.25 -9.95 -9.81
N SER A 377 -22.15 -9.29 -10.15
CA SER A 377 -22.08 -7.82 -10.22
C SER A 377 -22.96 -7.23 -11.32
N ALA A 378 -23.23 -7.99 -12.38
CA ALA A 378 -24.19 -7.60 -13.43
C ALA A 378 -25.67 -7.73 -12.99
N GLY A 379 -25.93 -8.26 -11.78
CA GLY A 379 -27.28 -8.45 -11.25
C GLY A 379 -27.95 -9.77 -11.68
N ASN A 380 -27.19 -10.70 -12.26
CA ASN A 380 -27.74 -11.96 -12.80
C ASN A 380 -27.85 -13.09 -11.75
N GLY A 381 -27.49 -12.83 -10.49
CA GLY A 381 -27.57 -13.81 -9.40
C GLY A 381 -26.43 -14.83 -9.38
N THR A 382 -26.72 -16.05 -8.95
CA THR A 382 -25.75 -17.16 -8.87
C THR A 382 -25.76 -18.01 -10.14
N VAL A 383 -24.62 -18.61 -10.46
CA VAL A 383 -24.43 -19.51 -11.60
C VAL A 383 -24.39 -20.95 -11.10
N ASP A 384 -25.00 -21.88 -11.82
CA ASP A 384 -24.84 -23.31 -11.54
C ASP A 384 -23.43 -23.72 -11.99
N THR A 385 -22.61 -24.23 -11.07
CA THR A 385 -21.21 -24.61 -11.35
C THR A 385 -20.98 -26.07 -10.98
N VAL A 386 -20.53 -26.86 -11.94
CA VAL A 386 -20.16 -28.27 -11.77
C VAL A 386 -18.66 -28.41 -11.93
N THR A 387 -17.97 -28.67 -10.84
CA THR A 387 -16.53 -29.01 -10.87
C THR A 387 -16.36 -30.50 -11.05
N LEU A 388 -15.61 -30.90 -12.08
CA LEU A 388 -15.29 -32.31 -12.34
C LEU A 388 -14.26 -32.83 -11.33
N PRO A 389 -14.16 -34.14 -11.10
CA PRO A 389 -13.05 -34.70 -10.33
C PRO A 389 -11.69 -34.49 -11.04
N PRO A 390 -10.57 -34.30 -10.30
CA PRO A 390 -9.26 -34.00 -10.90
C PRO A 390 -8.75 -35.05 -11.90
N ASP A 391 -9.14 -36.31 -11.70
CA ASP A 391 -8.75 -37.47 -12.51
C ASP A 391 -9.68 -37.75 -13.69
N LYS A 392 -10.75 -36.95 -13.84
CA LYS A 392 -11.76 -37.15 -14.89
C LYS A 392 -11.77 -35.99 -15.85
N GLN A 393 -11.66 -36.31 -17.13
CA GLN A 393 -11.93 -35.35 -18.21
C GLN A 393 -13.44 -35.27 -18.46
N LEU A 394 -13.88 -34.14 -19.01
CA LEU A 394 -15.23 -34.04 -19.56
C LEU A 394 -15.37 -35.04 -20.72
N LEU A 395 -16.44 -35.84 -20.70
CA LEU A 395 -16.78 -36.79 -21.77
C LEU A 395 -18.10 -36.38 -22.45
N PRO A 396 -18.33 -36.75 -23.73
CA PRO A 396 -19.53 -36.35 -24.45
C PRO A 396 -20.84 -36.71 -23.74
N ASP A 397 -20.95 -37.93 -23.20
CA ASP A 397 -22.16 -38.36 -22.50
C ASP A 397 -22.34 -37.66 -21.15
N THR A 398 -21.24 -37.29 -20.49
CA THR A 398 -21.29 -36.49 -19.26
C THR A 398 -21.82 -35.09 -19.56
N LEU A 399 -21.33 -34.45 -20.63
CA LEU A 399 -21.81 -33.14 -21.07
C LEU A 399 -23.31 -33.20 -21.44
N ARG A 400 -23.74 -34.20 -22.20
CA ARG A 400 -25.17 -34.40 -22.53
C ARG A 400 -26.02 -34.58 -21.28
N GLY A 401 -25.57 -35.38 -20.32
CA GLY A 401 -26.25 -35.61 -19.05
C GLY A 401 -26.41 -34.31 -18.24
N LEU A 402 -25.36 -33.50 -18.16
CA LEU A 402 -25.39 -32.21 -17.47
C LEU A 402 -26.34 -31.22 -18.15
N ILE A 403 -26.33 -31.13 -19.49
CA ILE A 403 -27.26 -30.28 -20.23
C ILE A 403 -28.72 -30.72 -19.99
N GLN A 404 -29.00 -32.02 -19.99
CA GLN A 404 -30.33 -32.55 -19.72
C GLN A 404 -30.81 -32.28 -18.29
N GLN A 405 -29.91 -32.39 -17.31
CA GLN A 405 -30.19 -32.18 -15.89
C GLN A 405 -30.46 -30.71 -15.57
N TYR A 406 -29.57 -29.80 -15.97
CA TYR A 406 -29.64 -28.39 -15.60
C TYR A 406 -30.50 -27.55 -16.56
N ARG A 407 -30.71 -28.04 -17.78
CA ARG A 407 -31.41 -27.34 -18.87
C ARG A 407 -30.94 -25.88 -19.03
N PRO A 408 -29.61 -25.65 -19.18
CA PRO A 408 -29.08 -24.31 -19.29
C PRO A 408 -29.43 -23.68 -20.64
N THR A 409 -29.50 -22.35 -20.68
CA THR A 409 -29.55 -21.57 -21.93
C THR A 409 -28.16 -21.34 -22.51
N ALA A 410 -27.11 -21.43 -21.69
CA ALA A 410 -25.72 -21.35 -22.12
C ALA A 410 -24.84 -22.24 -21.24
N VAL A 411 -23.87 -22.92 -21.86
CA VAL A 411 -22.85 -23.72 -21.15
C VAL A 411 -21.50 -23.04 -21.33
N VAL A 412 -20.79 -22.88 -20.23
CA VAL A 412 -19.41 -22.38 -20.21
C VAL A 412 -18.52 -23.51 -19.70
N ILE A 413 -17.46 -23.83 -20.43
CA ILE A 413 -16.57 -24.93 -20.08
C ILE A 413 -15.17 -24.37 -19.87
N TRP A 414 -14.66 -24.49 -18.63
CA TRP A 414 -13.29 -24.14 -18.27
C TRP A 414 -12.47 -25.43 -18.22
N SER A 415 -11.70 -25.69 -19.28
CA SER A 415 -10.87 -26.89 -19.45
C SER A 415 -9.68 -26.58 -20.35
N GLY A 416 -8.76 -27.53 -20.49
CA GLY A 416 -7.67 -27.46 -21.44
C GLY A 416 -8.11 -27.66 -22.90
N PRO A 417 -7.15 -27.63 -23.85
CA PRO A 417 -7.41 -27.66 -25.29
C PRO A 417 -8.11 -28.94 -25.77
N GLU A 418 -8.04 -30.03 -24.99
CA GLU A 418 -8.71 -31.30 -25.29
C GLU A 418 -10.24 -31.16 -25.46
N VAL A 419 -10.85 -30.16 -24.83
CA VAL A 419 -12.30 -29.93 -24.92
C VAL A 419 -12.77 -29.56 -26.34
N VAL A 420 -11.90 -28.96 -27.16
CA VAL A 420 -12.25 -28.55 -28.53
C VAL A 420 -12.57 -29.76 -29.41
N ASN A 421 -11.81 -30.85 -29.24
CA ASN A 421 -12.05 -32.11 -29.95
C ASN A 421 -13.35 -32.77 -29.48
N LEU A 422 -13.65 -32.69 -28.18
CA LEU A 422 -14.90 -33.18 -27.62
C LEU A 422 -16.12 -32.46 -28.20
N LEU A 423 -16.08 -31.13 -28.29
CA LEU A 423 -17.21 -30.35 -28.82
C LEU A 423 -17.50 -30.67 -30.29
N SER A 424 -16.44 -30.84 -31.10
CA SER A 424 -16.57 -31.26 -32.50
C SER A 424 -17.32 -32.60 -32.66
N SER A 425 -17.13 -33.54 -31.71
CA SER A 425 -17.80 -34.85 -31.74
C SER A 425 -19.29 -34.82 -31.36
N ILE A 426 -19.76 -33.72 -30.76
CA ILE A 426 -21.15 -33.57 -30.30
C ILE A 426 -22.03 -32.94 -31.37
N ASP A 427 -21.47 -32.07 -32.20
CA ASP A 427 -22.20 -31.36 -33.27
C ASP A 427 -22.66 -32.33 -34.38
N GLU A 428 -21.97 -33.46 -34.58
CA GLU A 428 -22.41 -34.55 -35.47
C GLU A 428 -23.67 -35.29 -34.95
N GLY A 429 -24.09 -35.06 -33.70
CA GLY A 429 -25.20 -35.73 -33.01
C GLY A 429 -26.48 -34.90 -32.82
N GLY A 430 -26.56 -33.68 -33.39
CA GLY A 430 -27.81 -32.90 -33.44
C GLY A 430 -28.11 -31.98 -32.24
N VAL A 431 -27.12 -31.65 -31.42
CA VAL A 431 -27.18 -30.52 -30.47
C VAL A 431 -26.33 -29.41 -31.06
N ARG A 432 -26.94 -28.38 -31.65
CA ARG A 432 -26.20 -27.20 -32.12
C ARG A 432 -25.55 -26.53 -30.93
N ALA A 433 -24.22 -26.49 -30.93
CA ALA A 433 -23.39 -25.72 -30.00
C ALA A 433 -23.59 -24.21 -30.19
#